data_AF-A0A956UGX1-F1
#
_entry.id   AF-A0A956UGX1-F1
#
_cell.length_a   1.000
_cell.length_b   1.000
_cell.length_c   1.000
_cell.angle_alpha   90.00
_cell.angle_beta   90.00
_cell.angle_gamma   90.00
#
_symmetry.space_group_name_H-M   'P 1'
#
loop_
_entity.id
_entity.type
_entity.pdbx_description
1 polymer ?
#
loop_
_entity_poly.entity_id
_entity_poly.type
_entity_poly.pdbx_seq_one_letter_code
_entity_poly.pdbx_strand_id
1 'polypeptide(L)'
;WYEDMAAFVPRVVHLQPPEYNLGFVEMHRFSPIFERREAFGVTGYEIRPDYLFNFAEGVVDLDKVVYFFNYTSSKLVDRAKYADRVRKALGSWIAAHKAAEPPTFEYRIHPGFTRVVDGRGGALRSVDLDGLAQDVFLLCDEAVNPKKIRALLAAKYPAEVAGGAVEQVLDAFLEGDLVMREGPLVLALPIGARPRSTEALHRRVFGDGAVTVVEG
;
A
#
# COMPACT_ATOMS: atom_id res chain seq x y z
N TRP A 1 0.09 11.83 -6.82
CA TRP A 1 0.95 10.76 -6.28
C TRP A 1 1.45 11.06 -4.87
N TYR A 2 2.27 12.10 -4.62
CA TYR A 2 2.76 12.37 -3.25
C TYR A 2 1.67 12.81 -2.25
N GLU A 3 0.65 13.53 -2.70
CA GLU A 3 -0.51 13.84 -1.86
C GLU A 3 -1.33 12.58 -1.56
N ASP A 4 -1.50 11.70 -2.56
CA ASP A 4 -2.15 10.41 -2.41
C ASP A 4 -1.41 9.53 -1.38
N MET A 5 -0.07 9.56 -1.36
CA MET A 5 0.71 8.88 -0.34
C MET A 5 0.38 9.39 1.07
N ALA A 6 0.29 10.71 1.27
CA ALA A 6 -0.04 11.27 2.58
C ALA A 6 -1.45 10.85 3.05
N ALA A 7 -2.41 10.75 2.12
CA ALA A 7 -3.75 10.26 2.41
C ALA A 7 -3.80 8.74 2.63
N PHE A 8 -2.91 7.98 1.98
CA PHE A 8 -2.83 6.53 2.07
C PHE A 8 -2.19 6.03 3.38
N VAL A 9 -1.10 6.67 3.83
CA VAL A 9 -0.33 6.23 5.01
C VAL A 9 -1.19 5.92 6.24
N PRO A 10 -2.18 6.76 6.64
CA PRO A 10 -3.07 6.46 7.76
C PRO A 10 -3.82 5.13 7.67
N ARG A 11 -4.05 4.61 6.46
CA ARG A 11 -4.80 3.36 6.22
C ARG A 11 -3.98 2.11 6.46
N VAL A 12 -2.64 2.22 6.46
CA VAL A 12 -1.69 1.09 6.56
C VAL A 12 -0.80 1.13 7.80
N VAL A 13 -1.14 1.99 8.78
CA VAL A 13 -0.33 2.17 9.99
C VAL A 13 -0.19 0.92 10.87
N HIS A 14 -1.00 -0.12 10.66
CA HIS A 14 -0.87 -1.42 11.31
C HIS A 14 0.29 -2.26 10.77
N LEU A 15 0.83 -1.92 9.59
CA LEU A 15 2.01 -2.56 9.04
C LEU A 15 3.29 -2.00 9.67
N GLN A 16 4.40 -2.69 9.46
CA GLN A 16 5.71 -2.24 9.93
C GLN A 16 6.05 -0.87 9.31
N PRO A 17 6.38 0.15 10.13
CA PRO A 17 6.74 1.47 9.63
C PRO A 17 8.09 1.42 8.93
N PRO A 18 8.39 2.41 8.07
CA PRO A 18 9.75 2.59 7.57
C PRO A 18 10.71 2.95 8.73
N GLU A 19 11.97 2.54 8.61
CA GLU A 19 13.01 2.84 9.62
C GLU A 19 13.28 4.34 9.74
N TYR A 20 13.22 5.03 8.60
CA TYR A 20 13.47 6.45 8.48
C TYR A 20 12.22 7.18 7.99
N ASN A 21 12.21 8.50 8.18
CA ASN A 21 11.13 9.33 7.67
C ASN A 21 11.30 9.55 6.14
N LEU A 22 10.99 10.74 5.65
CA LEU A 22 11.00 11.07 4.23
C LEU A 22 12.43 11.24 3.68
N GLY A 23 12.81 10.39 2.74
CA GLY A 23 13.95 10.58 1.83
C GLY A 23 13.50 11.15 0.48
N PHE A 24 14.32 11.99 -0.14
CA PHE A 24 14.08 12.47 -1.50
C PHE A 24 14.89 11.66 -2.49
N VAL A 25 14.38 11.53 -3.73
CA VAL A 25 15.11 10.91 -4.82
C VAL A 25 16.39 11.70 -5.06
N GLU A 26 17.52 11.04 -4.85
CA GLU A 26 18.85 11.59 -5.11
C GLU A 26 19.31 11.27 -6.52
N MET A 27 20.16 12.14 -7.08
CA MET A 27 20.88 11.82 -8.30
C MET A 27 22.28 11.33 -7.94
N HIS A 28 22.55 10.08 -8.31
CA HIS A 28 23.87 9.47 -8.17
C HIS A 28 24.52 9.27 -9.55
N ARG A 29 25.84 9.20 -9.62
CA ARG A 29 26.54 8.81 -10.86
C ARG A 29 26.05 7.42 -11.29
N PHE A 30 25.92 7.21 -12.60
CA PHE A 30 25.41 5.98 -13.20
C PHE A 30 23.94 5.64 -12.86
N SER A 31 23.27 6.46 -12.06
CA SER A 31 21.82 6.30 -11.86
C SER A 31 21.08 6.62 -13.17
N PRO A 32 19.91 6.02 -13.41
CA PRO A 32 19.12 6.33 -14.60
C PRO A 32 18.80 7.83 -14.75
N ILE A 33 18.64 8.56 -13.65
CA ILE A 33 18.38 10.01 -13.69
C ILE A 33 19.62 10.80 -14.12
N PHE A 34 20.82 10.28 -13.82
CA PHE A 34 22.08 10.85 -14.29
C PHE A 34 22.40 10.48 -15.74
N GLU A 35 22.13 9.25 -16.16
CA GLU A 35 22.47 8.79 -17.52
C GLU A 35 21.43 9.23 -18.56
N ARG A 36 20.16 9.32 -18.16
CA ARG A 36 19.03 9.65 -19.05
C ARG A 36 18.34 10.95 -18.65
N ARG A 37 19.14 11.98 -18.33
CA ARG A 37 18.70 13.29 -17.79
C ARG A 37 17.50 13.89 -18.50
N GLU A 38 17.54 13.93 -19.83
CA GLU A 38 16.45 14.48 -20.66
C GLU A 38 15.13 13.70 -20.46
N ALA A 39 15.20 12.37 -20.41
CA ALA A 39 14.03 11.52 -20.17
C ALA A 39 13.40 11.77 -18.79
N PHE A 40 14.20 12.19 -17.81
CA PHE A 40 13.74 12.59 -16.47
C PHE A 40 13.49 14.10 -16.34
N GLY A 41 13.58 14.87 -17.43
CA GLY A 41 13.33 16.31 -17.46
C GLY A 41 14.32 17.12 -16.61
N VAL A 42 15.52 16.60 -16.38
CA VAL A 42 16.57 17.29 -15.62
C VAL A 42 16.99 18.54 -16.37
N THR A 43 16.84 19.70 -15.74
CA THR A 43 17.14 21.02 -16.29
C THR A 43 18.51 21.54 -15.85
N GLY A 44 19.08 20.97 -14.79
CA GLY A 44 20.39 21.32 -14.28
C GLY A 44 20.83 20.37 -13.19
N TYR A 45 22.13 20.23 -13.00
CA TYR A 45 22.71 19.50 -11.89
C TYR A 45 24.10 20.01 -11.54
N GLU A 46 24.50 19.78 -10.30
CA GLU A 46 25.80 20.15 -9.78
C GLU A 46 26.29 19.09 -8.79
N ILE A 47 27.61 19.02 -8.60
CA ILE A 47 28.18 18.16 -7.56
C ILE A 47 27.68 18.67 -6.21
N ARG A 48 27.28 17.75 -5.34
CA ARG A 48 26.86 18.12 -3.98
C ARG A 48 27.99 18.86 -3.25
N PRO A 49 27.76 20.08 -2.72
CA PRO A 49 28.81 20.85 -2.06
C PRO A 49 29.41 20.13 -0.85
N ASP A 50 28.58 19.42 -0.08
CA ASP A 50 29.02 18.63 1.06
C ASP A 50 29.91 17.44 0.66
N TYR A 51 29.76 16.95 -0.57
CA TYR A 51 30.56 15.84 -1.08
C TYR A 51 31.99 16.27 -1.45
N LEU A 52 32.20 17.55 -1.75
CA LEU A 52 33.51 18.10 -2.12
C LEU A 52 34.51 18.03 -0.97
N PHE A 53 34.06 18.07 0.29
CA PHE A 53 34.93 17.98 1.47
C PHE A 53 35.66 16.62 1.60
N ASN A 54 35.27 15.60 0.82
CA ASN A 54 35.96 14.31 0.80
C ASN A 54 37.24 14.32 -0.04
N PHE A 55 37.48 15.38 -0.83
CA PHE A 55 38.59 15.45 -1.78
C PHE A 55 39.41 16.71 -1.55
N ALA A 56 40.73 16.55 -1.46
CA ALA A 56 41.64 17.69 -1.45
C ALA A 56 41.68 18.35 -2.83
N GLU A 57 41.73 19.68 -2.84
CA GLU A 57 41.76 20.47 -4.06
C GLU A 57 42.96 20.09 -4.94
N GLY A 58 42.70 19.87 -6.23
CA GLY A 58 43.73 19.53 -7.22
C GLY A 58 44.26 18.09 -7.16
N VAL A 59 43.82 17.26 -6.21
CA VAL A 59 44.32 15.87 -6.07
C VAL A 59 43.60 14.89 -7.00
N VAL A 60 42.33 15.17 -7.32
CA VAL A 60 41.50 14.29 -8.15
C VAL A 60 40.71 15.07 -9.20
N ASP A 61 40.44 14.40 -10.32
CA ASP A 61 39.48 14.86 -11.32
C ASP A 61 38.06 14.58 -10.81
N LEU A 62 37.42 15.61 -10.25
CA LEU A 62 36.09 15.52 -9.65
C LEU A 62 35.05 14.97 -10.65
N ASP A 63 35.15 15.31 -11.93
CA ASP A 63 34.23 14.85 -12.97
C ASP A 63 34.30 13.33 -13.21
N LYS A 64 35.35 12.67 -12.72
CA LYS A 64 35.49 11.21 -12.81
C LYS A 64 35.14 10.48 -11.51
N VAL A 65 35.33 11.13 -10.36
CA VAL A 65 35.23 10.44 -9.05
C VAL A 65 33.96 10.76 -8.28
N VAL A 66 33.30 11.89 -8.53
CA VAL A 66 32.16 12.31 -7.70
C VAL A 66 30.91 11.50 -7.98
N TYR A 67 30.26 11.03 -6.90
CA TYR A 67 29.11 10.15 -7.01
C TYR A 67 27.77 10.86 -6.78
N PHE A 68 27.71 11.90 -5.95
CA PHE A 68 26.45 12.52 -5.57
C PHE A 68 26.26 13.91 -6.17
N PHE A 69 25.05 14.17 -6.66
CA PHE A 69 24.68 15.41 -7.33
C PHE A 69 23.37 15.99 -6.79
N ASN A 70 23.32 17.31 -6.70
CA ASN A 70 22.07 18.05 -6.65
C ASN A 70 21.55 18.19 -8.07
N TYR A 71 20.23 18.19 -8.25
CA TYR A 71 19.63 18.40 -9.56
C TYR A 71 18.29 19.12 -9.46
N THR A 72 17.93 19.77 -10.55
CA THR A 72 16.59 20.33 -10.80
C THR A 72 15.96 19.59 -11.97
N SER A 73 14.64 19.41 -11.93
CA SER A 73 13.91 18.77 -13.02
C SER A 73 12.52 19.38 -13.15
N SER A 74 12.08 19.55 -14.40
CA SER A 74 10.72 19.99 -14.73
C SER A 74 9.63 18.98 -14.32
N LYS A 75 10.02 17.73 -14.05
CA LYS A 75 9.14 16.66 -13.58
C LYS A 75 9.06 16.56 -12.06
N LEU A 76 9.90 17.30 -11.32
CA LEU A 76 9.80 17.36 -9.88
C LEU A 76 8.64 18.24 -9.46
N VAL A 77 7.81 17.71 -8.58
CA VAL A 77 6.82 18.51 -7.85
C VAL A 77 7.54 19.29 -6.76
N ASP A 78 7.16 20.55 -6.58
CA ASP A 78 7.65 21.37 -5.49
C ASP A 78 7.42 20.67 -4.14
N ARG A 79 8.53 20.41 -3.43
CA ARG A 79 8.55 19.69 -2.15
C ARG A 79 7.71 20.39 -1.09
N ALA A 80 7.65 21.72 -1.11
CA ALA A 80 6.86 22.50 -0.16
C ALA A 80 5.36 22.13 -0.21
N LYS A 81 4.87 21.60 -1.35
CA LYS A 81 3.47 21.21 -1.51
C LYS A 81 3.09 19.93 -0.76
N TYR A 82 4.03 18.99 -0.57
CA TYR A 82 3.69 17.66 -0.05
C TYR A 82 4.57 17.18 1.11
N ALA A 83 5.82 17.64 1.21
CA ALA A 83 6.82 17.05 2.09
C ALA A 83 6.40 17.07 3.57
N ASP A 84 5.80 18.18 4.03
CA ASP A 84 5.39 18.31 5.43
C ASP A 84 4.23 17.37 5.78
N ARG A 85 3.27 17.20 4.86
CA ARG A 85 2.13 16.29 5.04
C ARG A 85 2.61 14.83 5.09
N VAL A 86 3.46 14.44 4.15
CA VAL A 86 4.03 13.08 4.12
C VAL A 86 4.90 12.84 5.36
N ARG A 87 5.77 13.80 5.72
CA ARG A 87 6.63 13.70 6.91
C ARG A 87 5.83 13.56 8.19
N LYS A 88 4.71 14.28 8.32
CA LYS A 88 3.80 14.17 9.45
C LYS A 88 3.15 12.80 9.50
N ALA A 89 2.61 12.30 8.38
CA ALA A 89 1.97 11.00 8.32
C ALA A 89 2.95 9.86 8.68
N LEU A 90 4.16 9.88 8.10
CA LEU A 90 5.23 8.92 8.41
C LEU A 90 5.69 9.04 9.87
N GLY A 91 5.88 10.25 10.38
CA GLY A 91 6.28 10.50 11.76
C GLY A 91 5.26 9.96 12.76
N SER A 92 3.97 10.19 12.51
CA SER A 92 2.89 9.63 13.32
C SER A 92 2.87 8.10 13.29
N TRP A 93 3.07 7.49 12.12
CA TRP A 93 3.14 6.03 11.98
C TRP A 93 4.32 5.43 12.78
N ILE A 94 5.52 5.98 12.62
CA ILE A 94 6.72 5.56 13.36
C ILE A 94 6.52 5.72 14.88
N ALA A 95 5.94 6.84 15.32
CA ALA A 95 5.69 7.08 16.74
C ALA A 95 4.65 6.10 17.32
N ALA A 96 3.59 5.79 16.58
CA ALA A 96 2.55 4.88 17.02
C ALA A 96 3.08 3.47 17.28
N HIS A 97 4.03 2.98 16.47
CA HIS A 97 4.68 1.67 16.70
C HIS A 97 5.63 1.63 17.89
N LYS A 98 6.02 2.79 18.42
CA LYS A 98 6.82 2.89 19.66
C LYS A 98 5.97 3.03 20.92
N ALA A 99 4.65 3.16 20.78
CA ALA A 99 3.74 3.25 21.91
C ALA A 99 3.59 1.87 22.60
N ALA A 100 3.04 1.87 23.82
CA ALA A 100 2.77 0.64 24.57
C ALA A 100 1.79 -0.28 23.82
N GLU A 101 0.82 0.30 23.11
CA GLU A 101 -0.14 -0.41 22.27
C GLU A 101 0.04 0.05 20.82
N PRO A 102 0.77 -0.72 19.98
CA PRO A 102 0.95 -0.36 18.58
C PRO A 102 -0.34 -0.53 17.78
N PRO A 103 -0.50 0.19 16.66
CA PRO A 103 -1.65 0.04 15.77
C PRO A 103 -1.80 -1.40 15.28
N THR A 104 -3.02 -1.92 15.35
CA THR A 104 -3.37 -3.25 14.82
C THR A 104 -4.51 -3.14 13.83
N PHE A 105 -4.52 -4.02 12.84
CA PHE A 105 -5.68 -4.20 11.98
C PHE A 105 -5.68 -5.62 11.47
N GLU A 106 -6.44 -6.47 12.14
CA GLU A 106 -6.39 -7.92 11.95
C GLU A 106 -7.77 -8.48 11.71
N TYR A 107 -7.85 -9.66 11.09
CA TYR A 107 -9.05 -10.49 11.17
C TYR A 107 -8.76 -11.89 11.68
N ARG A 108 -9.81 -12.51 12.24
CA ARG A 108 -9.84 -13.91 12.67
C ARG A 108 -11.07 -14.59 12.10
N ILE A 109 -10.87 -15.80 11.59
CA ILE A 109 -11.97 -16.56 11.01
C ILE A 109 -12.50 -17.57 12.04
N HIS A 110 -13.78 -17.43 12.37
CA HIS A 110 -14.51 -18.27 13.30
C HIS A 110 -15.46 -19.23 12.53
N PRO A 111 -16.07 -20.22 13.19
CA PRO A 111 -17.16 -20.97 12.60
C PRO A 111 -18.33 -20.03 12.25
N GLY A 112 -18.64 -19.91 10.95
CA GLY A 112 -19.79 -19.12 10.46
C GLY A 112 -19.56 -17.61 10.25
N PHE A 113 -18.44 -17.03 10.71
CA PHE A 113 -18.15 -15.61 10.53
C PHE A 113 -16.65 -15.29 10.55
N THR A 114 -16.29 -14.09 10.10
CA THR A 114 -14.96 -13.48 10.21
C THR A 114 -15.05 -12.22 11.03
N ARG A 115 -14.29 -12.14 12.12
CA ARG A 115 -14.18 -10.92 12.92
C ARG A 115 -13.01 -10.09 12.43
N VAL A 116 -13.25 -8.84 12.04
CA VAL A 116 -12.22 -7.84 11.78
C VAL A 116 -12.10 -6.94 13.00
N VAL A 117 -10.88 -6.67 13.46
CA VAL A 117 -10.57 -5.79 14.58
C VAL A 117 -9.62 -4.69 14.12
N ASP A 118 -10.07 -3.44 14.19
CA ASP A 118 -9.33 -2.24 13.80
C ASP A 118 -8.93 -1.45 15.06
N GLY A 119 -7.62 -1.41 15.33
CA GLY A 119 -6.99 -0.61 16.37
C GLY A 119 -6.14 0.54 15.83
N ARG A 120 -6.23 0.89 14.54
CA ARG A 120 -5.38 1.93 13.93
C ARG A 120 -5.53 3.30 14.59
N GLY A 121 -6.72 3.60 15.11
CA GLY A 121 -7.05 4.88 15.77
C GLY A 121 -6.92 4.87 17.29
N GLY A 122 -6.32 3.84 17.89
CA GLY A 122 -6.19 3.67 19.35
C GLY A 122 -7.45 3.10 20.03
N ALA A 123 -8.65 3.51 19.62
CA ALA A 123 -9.87 2.86 20.05
C ALA A 123 -10.12 1.59 19.20
N LEU A 124 -10.27 0.44 19.86
CA LEU A 124 -10.60 -0.81 19.19
C LEU A 124 -12.03 -0.78 18.65
N ARG A 125 -12.15 -1.03 17.34
CA ARG A 125 -13.42 -1.25 16.65
C ARG A 125 -13.43 -2.67 16.10
N SER A 126 -14.60 -3.30 16.06
CA SER A 126 -14.73 -4.63 15.48
C SER A 126 -16.02 -4.78 14.70
N VAL A 127 -15.95 -5.56 13.63
CA VAL A 127 -17.10 -5.95 12.82
C VAL A 127 -17.03 -7.44 12.54
N ASP A 128 -18.18 -8.11 12.66
CA ASP A 128 -18.35 -9.50 12.26
C ASP A 128 -18.95 -9.53 10.86
N LEU A 129 -18.28 -10.25 9.97
CA LEU A 129 -18.68 -10.49 8.59
C LEU A 129 -19.14 -11.93 8.48
N ASP A 130 -20.34 -12.16 7.98
CA ASP A 130 -20.90 -13.49 7.72
C ASP A 130 -21.46 -13.59 6.30
N GLY A 131 -21.85 -14.79 5.90
CA GLY A 131 -22.46 -15.07 4.60
C GLY A 131 -21.71 -14.44 3.41
N LEU A 132 -22.44 -13.70 2.58
CA LEU A 132 -21.88 -13.03 1.40
C LEU A 132 -20.77 -12.04 1.77
N ALA A 133 -20.92 -11.28 2.85
CA ALA A 133 -19.93 -10.28 3.27
C ALA A 133 -18.61 -10.94 3.67
N GLN A 134 -18.68 -12.05 4.41
CA GLN A 134 -17.50 -12.86 4.72
C GLN A 134 -16.79 -13.32 3.45
N ASP A 135 -17.52 -13.91 2.52
CA ASP A 135 -16.92 -14.51 1.33
C ASP A 135 -16.31 -13.46 0.40
N VAL A 136 -16.98 -12.34 0.18
CA VAL A 136 -16.42 -11.19 -0.57
C VAL A 136 -15.12 -10.71 0.09
N PHE A 137 -15.13 -10.52 1.41
CA PHE A 137 -13.96 -10.06 2.15
C PHE A 137 -12.77 -11.04 2.02
N LEU A 138 -13.03 -12.34 2.13
CA LEU A 138 -11.98 -13.36 2.02
C LEU A 138 -11.39 -13.48 0.61
N LEU A 139 -12.17 -13.17 -0.44
CA LEU A 139 -11.68 -13.12 -1.83
C LEU A 139 -10.86 -11.86 -2.14
N CYS A 140 -10.90 -10.85 -1.28
CA CYS A 140 -10.06 -9.66 -1.37
C CYS A 140 -8.68 -9.84 -0.72
N ASP A 141 -8.25 -11.07 -0.36
CA ASP A 141 -6.92 -11.35 0.21
C ASP A 141 -5.78 -11.04 -0.78
N GLU A 142 -6.07 -11.14 -2.08
CA GLU A 142 -5.21 -10.67 -3.17
C GLU A 142 -5.85 -9.49 -3.90
N ALA A 143 -5.03 -8.71 -4.63
CA ALA A 143 -5.54 -7.63 -5.45
C ALA A 143 -6.40 -8.20 -6.59
N VAL A 144 -7.71 -7.96 -6.53
CA VAL A 144 -8.69 -8.65 -7.37
C VAL A 144 -9.64 -7.67 -8.04
N ASN A 145 -10.08 -7.98 -9.26
CA ASN A 145 -11.12 -7.21 -9.93
C ASN A 145 -12.50 -7.59 -9.35
N PRO A 146 -13.37 -6.64 -8.96
CA PRO A 146 -14.73 -6.93 -8.49
C PRO A 146 -15.54 -7.85 -9.43
N LYS A 147 -15.30 -7.78 -10.75
CA LYS A 147 -15.94 -8.68 -11.72
C LYS A 147 -15.57 -10.15 -11.51
N LYS A 148 -14.32 -10.44 -11.11
CA LYS A 148 -13.85 -11.80 -10.78
C LYS A 148 -14.54 -12.30 -9.51
N ILE A 149 -14.65 -11.46 -8.46
CA ILE A 149 -15.41 -11.79 -7.25
C ILE A 149 -16.85 -12.15 -7.59
N ARG A 150 -17.52 -11.31 -8.38
CA ARG A 150 -18.90 -11.53 -8.83
C ARG A 150 -19.06 -12.86 -9.57
N ALA A 151 -18.15 -13.16 -10.51
CA ALA A 151 -18.17 -14.40 -11.28
C ALA A 151 -17.97 -15.64 -10.38
N LEU A 152 -17.03 -15.58 -9.45
CA LEU A 152 -16.75 -16.67 -8.52
C LEU A 152 -17.94 -16.95 -7.58
N LEU A 153 -18.63 -15.90 -7.12
CA LEU A 153 -19.73 -16.03 -6.17
C LEU A 153 -21.09 -16.35 -6.83
N ALA A 154 -21.20 -16.26 -8.16
CA ALA A 154 -22.47 -16.45 -8.88
C ALA A 154 -23.10 -17.83 -8.66
N ALA A 155 -22.30 -18.88 -8.50
CA ALA A 155 -22.80 -20.23 -8.25
C ALA A 155 -23.33 -20.41 -6.81
N LYS A 156 -22.73 -19.72 -5.84
CA LYS A 156 -23.06 -19.83 -4.41
C LYS A 156 -24.19 -18.87 -4.00
N TYR A 157 -24.25 -17.69 -4.61
CA TYR A 157 -25.18 -16.60 -4.31
C TYR A 157 -25.84 -16.03 -5.58
N PRO A 158 -26.59 -16.84 -6.35
CA PRO A 158 -27.09 -16.44 -7.67
C PRO A 158 -28.06 -15.25 -7.60
N ALA A 159 -28.93 -15.20 -6.60
CA ALA A 159 -29.92 -14.12 -6.45
C ALA A 159 -29.26 -12.81 -6.01
N GLU A 160 -28.32 -12.89 -5.06
CA GLU A 160 -27.60 -11.75 -4.51
C GLU A 160 -26.64 -11.14 -5.55
N VAL A 161 -25.95 -11.99 -6.32
CA VAL A 161 -25.09 -11.56 -7.44
C VAL A 161 -25.90 -10.91 -8.56
N ALA A 162 -27.08 -11.46 -8.88
CA ALA A 162 -27.99 -10.82 -9.85
C ALA A 162 -28.54 -9.49 -9.34
N GLY A 163 -28.78 -9.38 -8.03
CA GLY A 163 -29.28 -8.18 -7.36
C GLY A 163 -28.22 -7.11 -7.05
N GLY A 164 -26.95 -7.32 -7.39
CA GLY A 164 -25.87 -6.35 -7.16
C GLY A 164 -25.39 -6.25 -5.71
N ALA A 165 -25.63 -7.27 -4.89
CA ALA A 165 -25.25 -7.27 -3.48
C ALA A 165 -23.72 -7.33 -3.28
N VAL A 166 -22.98 -7.94 -4.22
CA VAL A 166 -21.50 -7.97 -4.16
C VAL A 166 -20.93 -6.56 -4.23
N GLU A 167 -21.43 -5.74 -5.14
CA GLU A 167 -21.04 -4.35 -5.29
C GLU A 167 -21.39 -3.53 -4.04
N GLN A 168 -22.60 -3.70 -3.49
CA GLN A 168 -23.01 -3.01 -2.26
C GLN A 168 -22.11 -3.38 -1.07
N VAL A 169 -21.73 -4.65 -0.94
CA VAL A 169 -20.80 -5.11 0.09
C VAL A 169 -19.41 -4.48 -0.11
N LEU A 170 -18.91 -4.46 -1.34
CA LEU A 170 -17.61 -3.84 -1.65
C LEU A 170 -17.62 -2.33 -1.37
N ASP A 171 -18.70 -1.63 -1.72
CA ASP A 171 -18.85 -0.20 -1.45
C ASP A 171 -18.87 0.06 0.05
N ALA A 172 -19.61 -0.73 0.84
CA ALA A 172 -19.57 -0.65 2.29
C ALA A 172 -18.17 -0.92 2.87
N PHE A 173 -17.40 -1.85 2.30
CA PHE A 173 -16.03 -2.11 2.73
C PHE A 173 -15.05 -1.00 2.36
N LEU A 174 -15.27 -0.32 1.23
CA LEU A 174 -14.49 0.83 0.80
C LEU A 174 -14.77 2.05 1.70
N GLU A 175 -16.04 2.32 1.98
CA GLU A 175 -16.47 3.37 2.92
C GLU A 175 -15.97 3.12 4.34
N GLY A 176 -15.94 1.85 4.76
CA GLY A 176 -15.49 1.42 6.08
C GLY A 176 -13.97 1.26 6.25
N ASP A 177 -13.15 1.54 5.22
CA ASP A 177 -11.70 1.31 5.24
C ASP A 177 -11.29 -0.15 5.57
N LEU A 178 -12.12 -1.12 5.21
CA LEU A 178 -11.79 -2.56 5.25
C LEU A 178 -11.05 -3.00 4.00
N VAL A 179 -11.36 -2.36 2.87
CA VAL A 179 -10.81 -2.64 1.56
C VAL A 179 -10.27 -1.34 0.95
N MET A 180 -9.17 -1.42 0.21
CA MET A 180 -8.66 -0.34 -0.62
C MET A 180 -8.91 -0.62 -2.09
N ARG A 181 -8.97 0.44 -2.89
CA ARG A 181 -9.09 0.37 -4.35
C ARG A 181 -7.87 1.01 -4.99
N GLU A 182 -7.28 0.31 -5.94
CA GLU A 182 -6.21 0.81 -6.81
C GLU A 182 -6.57 0.50 -8.26
N GLY A 183 -6.95 1.54 -9.01
CA GLY A 183 -7.53 1.38 -10.34
C GLY A 183 -8.76 0.44 -10.33
N PRO A 184 -8.78 -0.65 -11.12
CA PRO A 184 -9.88 -1.60 -11.15
C PRO A 184 -9.80 -2.69 -10.06
N LEU A 185 -8.75 -2.70 -9.25
CA LEU A 185 -8.48 -3.74 -8.27
C LEU A 185 -8.90 -3.30 -6.88
N VAL A 186 -9.34 -4.27 -6.08
CA VAL A 186 -9.62 -4.12 -4.66
C VAL A 186 -8.77 -5.08 -3.84
N LEU A 187 -8.39 -4.68 -2.61
CA LEU A 187 -7.57 -5.46 -1.69
C LEU A 187 -8.01 -5.21 -0.23
N ALA A 188 -8.15 -6.27 0.55
CA ALA A 188 -8.40 -6.17 1.99
C ALA A 188 -7.18 -5.59 2.71
N LEU A 189 -7.41 -4.59 3.55
CA LEU A 189 -6.38 -3.94 4.37
C LEU A 189 -5.97 -4.72 5.65
N PRO A 190 -6.89 -5.33 6.42
CA PRO A 190 -6.50 -6.05 7.64
C PRO A 190 -5.70 -7.31 7.31
N ILE A 191 -4.76 -7.67 8.19
CA ILE A 191 -3.93 -8.87 8.05
C ILE A 191 -4.49 -10.06 8.84
N GLY A 192 -4.11 -11.27 8.47
CA GLY A 192 -4.55 -12.46 9.19
C GLY A 192 -3.82 -12.57 10.52
N ALA A 193 -4.57 -12.76 11.61
CA ALA A 193 -3.96 -13.01 12.92
C ALA A 193 -3.17 -14.34 12.99
N ARG A 194 -3.29 -15.19 11.96
CA ARG A 194 -2.51 -16.42 11.77
C ARG A 194 -2.09 -16.55 10.30
N PRO A 195 -0.89 -17.13 10.03
CA PRO A 195 -0.48 -17.46 8.67
C PRO A 195 -1.51 -18.32 7.94
N ARG A 196 -1.77 -18.00 6.68
CA ARG A 196 -2.71 -18.68 5.79
C ARG A 196 -2.28 -18.46 4.34
N SER A 197 -2.69 -19.34 3.43
CA SER A 197 -2.58 -19.09 1.99
C SER A 197 -3.91 -18.58 1.44
N THR A 198 -3.86 -17.82 0.36
CA THR A 198 -5.06 -17.40 -0.40
C THR A 198 -5.87 -18.61 -0.85
N GLU A 199 -5.21 -19.71 -1.24
CA GLU A 199 -5.86 -20.98 -1.58
C GLU A 199 -6.69 -21.55 -0.42
N ALA A 200 -6.19 -21.47 0.82
CA ALA A 200 -6.95 -21.93 1.99
C ALA A 200 -8.23 -21.10 2.21
N LEU A 201 -8.26 -19.85 1.78
CA LEU A 201 -9.45 -18.98 1.85
C LEU A 201 -10.42 -19.32 0.76
N HIS A 202 -9.94 -19.50 -0.47
CA HIS A 202 -10.77 -19.96 -1.57
C HIS A 202 -11.44 -21.29 -1.22
N ARG A 203 -10.70 -22.26 -0.65
CA ARG A 203 -11.28 -23.51 -0.15
C ARG A 203 -12.29 -23.30 0.96
N ARG A 204 -12.14 -22.27 1.79
CA ARG A 204 -13.14 -21.94 2.82
C ARG A 204 -14.41 -21.34 2.22
N VAL A 205 -14.29 -20.52 1.19
CA VAL A 205 -15.41 -19.91 0.48
C VAL A 205 -16.17 -20.96 -0.34
N PHE A 206 -15.47 -21.83 -1.08
CA PHE A 206 -16.07 -22.72 -2.07
C PHE A 206 -16.07 -24.21 -1.69
N GLY A 207 -15.42 -24.60 -0.59
CA GLY A 207 -15.14 -26.00 -0.25
C GLY A 207 -13.94 -26.59 -1.01
N ASP A 208 -13.57 -27.84 -0.71
CA ASP A 208 -12.41 -28.53 -1.28
C ASP A 208 -12.54 -28.90 -2.78
N GLY A 209 -13.67 -28.56 -3.43
CA GLY A 209 -14.01 -29.05 -4.78
C GLY A 209 -14.14 -28.01 -5.90
N ALA A 210 -13.95 -26.72 -5.64
CA ALA A 210 -14.49 -25.67 -6.53
C ALA A 210 -13.48 -24.61 -7.02
N VAL A 211 -12.17 -24.83 -6.87
CA VAL A 211 -11.17 -23.90 -7.42
C VAL A 211 -10.66 -24.42 -8.77
N THR A 212 -11.49 -24.31 -9.81
CA THR A 212 -10.97 -24.23 -11.19
C THR A 212 -10.94 -22.75 -11.56
N VAL A 213 -9.78 -22.13 -11.36
CA VAL A 213 -9.53 -20.78 -11.89
C VAL A 213 -9.48 -20.93 -13.40
N VAL A 214 -10.53 -20.51 -14.09
CA VAL A 214 -10.45 -20.24 -15.52
C VAL A 214 -9.71 -18.91 -15.64
N GLU A 215 -8.42 -18.97 -15.96
CA GLU A 215 -7.66 -17.80 -16.37
C GLU A 215 -8.29 -17.24 -17.66
N GLY A 216 -8.64 -15.95 -17.63
CA GLY A 216 -9.15 -15.19 -18.75
C GLY A 216 -8.67 -13.76 -18.69
#